data_AF-A0A9E0B0T3-F1
#
_entry.id   AF-A0A9E0B0T3-F1
#
_cell.length_a   1.000
_cell.length_b   1.000
_cell.length_c   1.000
_cell.angle_alpha   90.00
_cell.angle_beta   90.00
_cell.angle_gamma   90.00
#
_symmetry.space_group_name_H-M   'P 1'
#
loop_
_entity.id
_entity.type
_entity.pdbx_description
1 polymer ?
#
loop_
_entity_poly.entity_id
_entity_poly.type
_entity_poly.pdbx_seq_one_letter_code
_entity_poly.pdbx_strand_id
1 'polypeptide(L)'
;MNKILGLALMVFSAFSCTAQLNPVSWSFSATKVSDKTYDVKMVATMQTNWHLYSQKQPEDAIAIPTAFTFSPNPLFKLDDNIKEIGKMEVMKDPTLGVSANQYSKTVTFVQRIKLKANVKTSFNGNVEYQTCDDKKCLPPKTVNFSVAIK
;
A
#
# COMPACT_ATOMS: atom_id res chain seq x y z
N MET A 1 -31.26 -47.73 39.92
CA MET A 1 -32.16 -46.86 39.15
C MET A 1 -31.99 -45.44 39.66
N ASN A 2 -31.00 -44.69 39.18
CA ASN A 2 -30.83 -43.26 39.48
C ASN A 2 -30.39 -42.57 38.19
N LYS A 3 -31.29 -41.75 37.64
CA LYS A 3 -31.13 -40.99 36.40
C LYS A 3 -30.33 -39.74 36.72
N ILE A 4 -29.04 -39.69 36.38
CA ILE A 4 -28.26 -38.45 36.44
C ILE A 4 -28.47 -37.72 35.12
N LEU A 5 -29.25 -36.64 35.19
CA LEU A 5 -29.61 -35.76 34.10
C LEU A 5 -28.38 -34.91 33.72
N GLY A 6 -27.71 -35.26 32.62
CA GLY A 6 -26.57 -34.51 32.10
C GLY A 6 -27.02 -33.19 31.47
N LEU A 7 -26.76 -32.07 32.14
CA LEU A 7 -26.95 -30.73 31.60
C LEU A 7 -25.77 -30.40 30.67
N ALA A 8 -25.98 -30.51 29.35
CA ALA A 8 -25.00 -30.11 28.35
C ALA A 8 -24.89 -28.58 28.33
N LEU A 9 -23.84 -28.04 28.96
CA LEU A 9 -23.50 -26.62 28.91
C LEU A 9 -22.89 -26.32 27.53
N MET A 10 -23.70 -25.80 26.61
CA MET A 10 -23.27 -25.38 25.28
C MET A 10 -22.48 -24.06 25.41
N VAL A 11 -21.15 -24.16 25.46
CA VAL A 11 -20.25 -23.00 25.48
C VAL A 11 -20.26 -22.35 24.09
N PHE A 12 -21.07 -21.32 23.92
CA PHE A 12 -21.04 -20.45 22.73
C PHE A 12 -19.79 -19.57 22.81
N SER A 13 -18.71 -19.99 22.15
CA SER A 13 -17.50 -19.17 22.01
C SER A 13 -17.79 -18.07 21.00
N ALA A 14 -18.06 -16.85 21.47
CA ALA A 14 -18.19 -15.68 20.61
C ALA A 14 -16.83 -15.37 19.98
N PHE A 15 -16.62 -15.81 18.74
CA PHE A 15 -15.53 -15.35 17.89
C PHE A 15 -15.71 -13.86 17.62
N SER A 16 -15.06 -13.01 18.41
CA SER A 16 -14.96 -11.58 18.09
C SER A 16 -13.92 -11.41 16.98
N CYS A 17 -14.38 -11.37 15.73
CA CYS A 17 -13.55 -10.95 14.60
C CYS A 17 -13.30 -9.45 14.75
N THR A 18 -12.10 -9.06 15.19
CA THR A 18 -11.69 -7.65 15.14
C THR A 18 -11.40 -7.30 13.69
N ALA A 19 -12.35 -6.62 13.04
CA ALA A 19 -12.11 -6.08 11.70
C ALA A 19 -10.97 -5.06 11.79
N GLN A 20 -9.79 -5.41 11.26
CA GLN A 20 -8.64 -4.51 11.24
C GLN A 20 -8.95 -3.31 10.32
N LEU A 21 -8.94 -2.10 10.86
CA LEU A 21 -9.17 -0.88 10.10
C LEU A 21 -8.16 -0.80 8.93
N ASN A 22 -8.67 -0.69 7.72
CA ASN A 22 -7.91 -0.57 6.47
C ASN A 22 -8.36 0.69 5.73
N PRO A 23 -7.80 1.86 6.09
CA PRO A 23 -8.20 3.14 5.50
C PRO A 23 -7.64 3.36 4.10
N VAL A 24 -6.71 2.51 3.65
CA VAL A 24 -6.11 2.55 2.31
C VAL A 24 -6.49 1.28 1.56
N SER A 25 -7.01 1.44 0.35
CA SER A 25 -7.15 0.35 -0.61
C SER A 25 -6.14 0.52 -1.75
N TRP A 26 -5.62 -0.61 -2.24
CA TRP A 26 -4.62 -0.63 -3.30
C TRP A 26 -5.15 -1.33 -4.55
N SER A 27 -4.85 -0.78 -5.71
CA SER A 27 -5.09 -1.38 -7.02
C SER A 27 -3.80 -1.41 -7.84
N PHE A 28 -3.57 -2.50 -8.56
CA PHE A 28 -2.34 -2.73 -9.31
C PHE A 28 -2.68 -3.10 -10.76
N SER A 29 -2.12 -2.37 -11.72
CA SER A 29 -2.40 -2.59 -13.14
C SER A 29 -1.18 -2.24 -13.99
N ALA A 30 -1.14 -2.75 -15.23
CA ALA A 30 -0.13 -2.40 -16.22
C ALA A 30 -0.81 -1.88 -17.48
N THR A 31 -0.28 -0.80 -18.05
CA THR A 31 -0.71 -0.22 -19.32
C THR A 31 0.47 -0.20 -20.29
N LYS A 32 0.31 -0.74 -21.49
CA LYS A 32 1.33 -0.62 -22.55
C LYS A 32 1.36 0.82 -23.05
N VAL A 33 2.53 1.45 -23.05
CA VAL A 33 2.68 2.86 -23.46
C VAL A 33 3.46 3.02 -24.77
N SER A 34 4.29 2.04 -25.13
CA SER A 34 4.95 1.95 -26.44
C SER A 34 5.44 0.52 -26.68
N ASP A 35 6.22 0.30 -27.75
CA ASP A 35 6.84 -1.01 -27.97
C ASP A 35 7.66 -1.44 -26.74
N LYS A 36 7.40 -2.66 -26.26
CA LYS A 36 8.00 -3.29 -25.07
C LYS A 36 7.97 -2.46 -23.78
N THR A 37 7.24 -1.36 -23.72
CA THR A 37 7.29 -0.42 -22.59
C THR A 37 5.93 -0.32 -21.94
N TYR A 38 5.90 -0.47 -20.62
CA TYR A 38 4.68 -0.53 -19.82
C TYR A 38 4.82 0.39 -18.61
N ASP A 39 3.73 1.05 -18.27
CA ASP A 39 3.57 1.73 -16.99
C ASP A 39 2.79 0.80 -16.06
N VAL A 40 3.44 0.38 -14.98
CA VAL A 40 2.78 -0.30 -13.87
C VAL A 40 2.27 0.79 -12.92
N LYS A 41 0.95 0.83 -12.73
CA LYS A 41 0.26 1.77 -11.86
C LYS A 41 -0.14 1.07 -10.56
N MET A 42 0.39 1.57 -9.45
CA MET A 42 0.03 1.17 -8.09
C MET A 42 -0.77 2.33 -7.49
N VAL A 43 -2.09 2.17 -7.43
CA VAL A 43 -3.03 3.24 -7.02
C VAL A 43 -3.43 3.00 -5.58
N ALA A 44 -3.15 3.97 -4.71
CA ALA A 44 -3.67 4.02 -3.35
C ALA A 44 -4.91 4.92 -3.30
N THR A 45 -5.98 4.44 -2.68
CA THR A 45 -7.18 5.22 -2.38
C THR A 45 -7.38 5.27 -0.88
N MET A 46 -7.41 6.48 -0.32
CA MET A 46 -7.54 6.74 1.10
C MET A 46 -8.99 7.09 1.43
N GLN A 47 -9.50 6.53 2.53
CA GLN A 47 -10.74 7.00 3.15
C GLN A 47 -10.62 8.47 3.57
N THR A 48 -11.76 9.15 3.71
CA THR A 48 -11.81 10.54 4.15
C THR A 48 -11.06 10.74 5.47
N ASN A 49 -10.28 11.83 5.56
CA ASN A 49 -9.42 12.20 6.71
C ASN A 49 -8.24 11.26 6.99
N TRP A 50 -7.94 10.32 6.08
CA TRP A 50 -6.74 9.49 6.15
C TRP A 50 -5.70 9.95 5.14
N HIS A 51 -4.44 9.88 5.57
CA HIS A 51 -3.29 10.34 4.82
C HIS A 51 -2.28 9.21 4.61
N LEU A 52 -1.77 9.12 3.39
CA LEU A 52 -0.68 8.23 3.01
C LEU A 52 0.59 9.06 2.78
N TYR A 53 1.70 8.66 3.39
CA TYR A 53 2.97 9.36 3.24
C TYR A 53 3.62 9.12 1.87
N SER A 54 4.22 10.17 1.30
CA SER A 54 5.06 10.09 0.10
C SER A 54 6.29 9.20 0.33
N GLN A 55 6.89 8.68 -0.75
CA GLN A 55 8.21 8.02 -0.68
C GLN A 55 9.32 9.02 -0.34
N LYS A 56 9.10 10.31 -0.63
CA LYS A 56 10.06 11.39 -0.37
C LYS A 56 9.56 12.27 0.75
N GLN A 57 10.25 12.23 1.87
CA GLN A 57 9.95 13.04 3.04
C GLN A 57 10.96 14.18 3.22
N PRO A 58 10.56 15.29 3.86
CA PRO A 58 11.48 16.25 4.44
C PRO A 58 12.46 15.60 5.43
N GLU A 59 13.61 16.22 5.67
CA GLU A 59 14.63 15.70 6.61
C GLU A 59 14.14 15.69 8.07
N ASP A 60 13.24 16.62 8.43
CA ASP A 60 12.62 16.75 9.74
C ASP A 60 11.43 15.80 9.95
N ALA A 61 11.10 14.96 8.95
CA ALA A 61 9.95 14.07 9.03
C ALA A 61 10.21 12.88 9.95
N ILE A 62 9.24 12.61 10.83
CA ILE A 62 9.19 11.40 11.67
C ILE A 62 8.26 10.33 11.10
N ALA A 63 7.64 10.61 9.94
CA ALA A 63 6.73 9.72 9.24
C ALA A 63 7.46 8.56 8.57
N ILE A 64 6.89 7.36 8.60
CA ILE A 64 7.41 6.21 7.85
C ILE A 64 6.98 6.36 6.38
N PRO A 65 7.91 6.57 5.44
CA PRO A 65 7.57 6.77 4.03
C PRO A 65 6.98 5.51 3.41
N THR A 66 6.11 5.69 2.41
CA THR A 66 5.72 4.57 1.55
C THR A 66 6.96 4.05 0.82
N ALA A 67 7.14 2.73 0.77
CA ALA A 67 8.29 2.11 0.11
C ALA A 67 7.82 0.93 -0.76
N PHE A 68 8.35 0.86 -1.98
CA PHE A 68 8.10 -0.26 -2.88
C PHE A 68 9.35 -1.11 -3.03
N THR A 69 9.18 -2.42 -2.91
CA THR A 69 10.24 -3.40 -3.20
C THR A 69 9.78 -4.32 -4.31
N PHE A 70 10.58 -4.44 -5.37
CA PHE A 70 10.25 -5.28 -6.53
C PHE A 70 11.10 -6.54 -6.55
N SER A 71 10.48 -7.66 -6.92
CA SER A 71 11.22 -8.90 -7.16
C SER A 71 12.09 -8.78 -8.40
N PRO A 72 13.36 -9.21 -8.37
CA PRO A 72 14.21 -9.22 -9.55
C PRO A 72 13.59 -10.01 -10.69
N ASN A 73 13.61 -9.45 -11.90
CA ASN A 73 13.14 -10.13 -13.10
C ASN A 73 14.10 -9.82 -14.27
N PRO A 74 14.81 -10.83 -14.81
CA PRO A 74 15.79 -10.60 -15.86
C PRO A 74 15.16 -10.23 -17.21
N LEU A 75 13.84 -10.34 -17.38
CA LEU A 75 13.13 -10.12 -18.65
C LEU A 75 12.80 -8.65 -18.92
N PHE A 76 12.97 -7.76 -17.95
CA PHE A 76 12.79 -6.33 -18.13
C PHE A 76 13.84 -5.50 -17.39
N LYS A 77 13.85 -4.20 -17.67
CA LYS A 77 14.54 -3.18 -16.87
C LYS A 77 13.51 -2.25 -16.25
N LEU A 78 13.82 -1.74 -15.08
CA LEU A 78 13.06 -0.68 -14.40
C LEU A 78 13.66 0.67 -14.76
N ASP A 79 12.83 1.69 -14.93
CA ASP A 79 13.30 3.07 -14.81
C ASP A 79 13.71 3.35 -13.36
N ASP A 80 14.67 4.25 -13.17
CA ASP A 80 15.34 4.47 -11.88
C ASP A 80 14.42 4.95 -10.75
N ASN A 81 13.28 5.56 -11.08
CA ASN A 81 12.40 6.18 -10.10
C ASN A 81 10.93 5.88 -10.35
N ILE A 82 10.21 5.65 -9.24
CA ILE A 82 8.75 5.60 -9.20
C ILE A 82 8.23 7.04 -9.19
N LYS A 83 7.34 7.37 -10.14
CA LYS A 83 6.68 8.68 -10.18
C LYS A 83 5.44 8.67 -9.30
N GLU A 84 5.22 9.75 -8.57
CA GLU A 84 4.02 9.96 -7.75
C GLU A 84 3.10 10.95 -8.46
N ILE A 85 1.87 10.54 -8.75
CA ILE A 85 0.85 11.35 -9.40
C ILE A 85 -0.30 11.53 -8.42
N GLY A 86 -0.36 12.71 -7.81
CA GLY A 86 -1.36 13.10 -6.83
C GLY A 86 -1.16 14.55 -6.43
N LYS A 87 -2.12 15.12 -5.69
CA LYS A 87 -1.95 16.44 -5.08
C LYS A 87 -1.16 16.25 -3.78
N MET A 88 0.16 16.47 -3.85
CA MET A 88 1.01 16.42 -2.65
C MET A 88 0.60 17.52 -1.67
N GLU A 89 0.45 17.14 -0.41
CA GLU A 89 0.14 18.00 0.71
C GLU A 89 1.37 18.06 1.63
N VAL A 90 1.80 19.28 1.96
CA VAL A 90 2.88 19.50 2.93
C VAL A 90 2.24 19.82 4.27
N MET A 91 2.30 18.86 5.19
CA MET A 91 1.87 19.03 6.57
C MET A 91 3.04 19.56 7.40
N LYS A 92 2.75 20.49 8.31
CA LYS A 92 3.73 21.04 9.26
C LYS A 92 3.08 21.10 10.64
N ASP A 93 3.75 20.51 11.61
CA ASP A 93 3.40 20.66 13.02
C ASP A 93 4.34 21.71 13.64
N PRO A 94 3.87 22.94 13.91
CA PRO A 94 4.69 23.98 14.51
C PRO A 94 5.07 23.71 15.97
N THR A 95 4.33 22.83 16.66
CA THR A 95 4.57 22.48 18.06
C THR A 95 5.72 21.48 18.16
N LEU A 96 5.74 20.50 17.26
CA LEU A 96 6.77 19.47 17.20
C LEU A 96 7.96 19.87 16.31
N GLY A 97 7.79 20.87 15.46
CA GLY A 97 8.83 21.31 14.52
C GLY A 97 9.11 20.29 13.42
N VAL A 98 8.14 19.45 13.07
CA VAL A 98 8.27 18.39 12.07
C VAL A 98 7.33 18.63 10.89
N SER A 99 7.73 18.13 9.73
CA SER A 99 6.97 18.23 8.48
C SER A 99 6.74 16.85 7.88
N ALA A 100 5.72 16.72 7.03
CA ALA A 100 5.48 15.50 6.27
C ALA A 100 4.90 15.81 4.90
N ASN A 101 5.39 15.10 3.88
CA ASN A 101 4.77 15.05 2.56
C ASN A 101 3.77 13.90 2.54
N GLN A 102 2.50 14.21 2.27
CA GLN A 102 1.42 13.24 2.30
C GLN A 102 0.43 13.43 1.16
N TYR A 103 -0.45 12.45 1.00
CA TYR A 103 -1.55 12.49 0.05
C TYR A 103 -2.86 12.16 0.77
N SER A 104 -3.91 12.83 0.30
CA SER A 104 -5.31 12.55 0.66
C SER A 104 -6.07 12.05 -0.56
N LYS A 105 -7.17 11.32 -0.33
CA LYS A 105 -8.08 10.76 -1.36
C LYS A 105 -7.44 9.71 -2.28
N THR A 106 -6.49 10.09 -3.11
CA THR A 106 -5.82 9.16 -4.02
C THR A 106 -4.41 9.62 -4.39
N VAL A 107 -3.54 8.65 -4.62
CA VAL A 107 -2.23 8.85 -5.25
C VAL A 107 -1.92 7.65 -6.13
N THR A 108 -1.37 7.91 -7.31
CA THR A 108 -0.92 6.86 -8.23
C THR A 108 0.60 6.86 -8.27
N PHE A 109 1.19 5.75 -7.87
CA PHE A 109 2.60 5.46 -8.07
C PHE A 109 2.78 4.78 -9.42
N VAL A 110 3.72 5.26 -10.24
CA VAL A 110 3.97 4.74 -11.58
C VAL A 110 5.40 4.27 -11.70
N GLN A 111 5.57 2.96 -11.86
CA GLN A 111 6.85 2.34 -12.22
C GLN A 111 6.83 2.01 -13.70
N ARG A 112 7.74 2.63 -14.46
CA ARG A 112 7.93 2.27 -15.87
C ARG A 112 8.87 1.08 -15.98
N ILE A 113 8.51 0.15 -16.86
CA ILE A 113 9.33 -1.01 -17.20
C ILE A 113 9.50 -1.13 -18.70
N LYS A 114 10.65 -1.66 -19.12
CA LYS A 114 10.96 -1.98 -20.51
C LYS A 114 11.36 -3.44 -20.66
N LEU A 115 10.56 -4.22 -21.36
CA LEU A 115 10.85 -5.62 -21.68
C LEU A 115 12.07 -5.72 -22.60
N LYS A 116 12.90 -6.73 -22.39
CA LYS A 116 14.04 -7.04 -23.25
C LYS A 116 13.62 -7.76 -24.53
N ALA A 117 12.53 -8.50 -24.48
CA ALA A 117 11.93 -9.22 -25.61
C ALA A 117 10.40 -9.20 -25.52
N ASN A 118 9.70 -9.54 -26.60
CA ASN A 118 8.24 -9.69 -26.62
C ASN A 118 7.83 -11.01 -25.95
N VAL A 119 7.94 -11.04 -24.62
CA VAL A 119 7.67 -12.21 -23.79
C VAL A 119 6.66 -11.85 -22.69
N LYS A 120 5.71 -12.75 -22.45
CA LYS A 120 4.79 -12.61 -21.32
C LYS A 120 5.56 -12.81 -20.02
N THR A 121 5.32 -11.95 -19.04
CA THR A 121 5.96 -12.03 -17.73
C THR A 121 5.07 -11.42 -16.65
N SER A 122 5.56 -11.33 -15.43
CA SER A 122 4.89 -10.65 -14.33
C SER A 122 5.82 -9.66 -13.63
N PHE A 123 5.22 -8.57 -13.19
CA PHE A 123 5.82 -7.58 -12.33
C PHE A 123 5.32 -7.83 -10.90
N ASN A 124 6.22 -8.26 -10.01
CA ASN A 124 5.89 -8.69 -8.66
C ASN A 124 6.63 -7.83 -7.64
N GLY A 125 6.03 -7.62 -6.49
CA GLY A 125 6.64 -6.86 -5.41
C GLY A 125 5.72 -6.69 -4.23
N ASN A 126 6.11 -5.77 -3.36
CA ASN A 126 5.30 -5.33 -2.25
C ASN A 126 5.40 -3.82 -2.06
N VAL A 127 4.38 -3.28 -1.39
CA VAL A 127 4.39 -1.92 -0.86
C VAL A 127 4.29 -1.99 0.65
N GLU A 128 5.22 -1.36 1.35
CA GLU A 128 5.16 -1.09 2.78
C GLU A 128 4.76 0.37 2.99
N TYR A 129 3.79 0.62 3.87
CA TYR A 129 3.28 1.97 4.10
C TYR A 129 2.71 2.13 5.50
N GLN A 130 2.67 3.38 5.96
CA GLN A 130 1.96 3.81 7.14
C GLN A 130 0.82 4.76 6.77
N THR A 131 -0.28 4.71 7.51
CA THR A 131 -1.42 5.63 7.32
C THR A 131 -1.78 6.27 8.64
N CYS A 132 -2.04 7.57 8.60
CA CYS A 132 -2.44 8.35 9.77
C CYS A 132 -3.70 9.17 9.48
N ASP A 133 -4.49 9.40 10.52
CA ASP A 133 -5.49 10.46 10.57
C ASP A 133 -4.97 11.59 11.49
N ASP A 134 -5.79 12.61 11.75
CA ASP A 134 -5.43 13.75 12.61
C ASP A 134 -5.15 13.38 14.08
N LYS A 135 -5.44 12.15 14.51
CA LYS A 135 -5.38 11.72 15.92
C LYS A 135 -4.38 10.60 16.14
N LYS A 136 -4.17 9.73 15.15
CA LYS A 136 -3.37 8.52 15.30
C LYS A 136 -2.78 8.05 13.98
N CYS A 137 -1.65 7.38 14.10
CA CYS A 137 -1.09 6.55 13.05
C CYS A 137 -1.38 5.08 13.31
N LEU A 138 -1.70 4.33 12.25
CA LEU A 138 -1.76 2.88 12.33
C LEU A 138 -0.35 2.28 12.23
N PRO A 139 -0.15 1.04 12.75
CA PRO A 139 1.07 0.30 12.46
C PRO A 139 1.28 0.16 10.95
N PRO A 140 2.54 0.15 10.47
CA PRO A 140 2.85 -0.10 9.07
C PRO A 140 2.24 -1.40 8.55
N LYS A 141 1.89 -1.42 7.27
CA LYS A 141 1.35 -2.59 6.59
C LYS A 141 2.12 -2.86 5.31
N THR A 142 2.25 -4.13 4.99
CA THR A 142 2.81 -4.61 3.73
C THR A 142 1.73 -5.24 2.88
N VAL A 143 1.63 -4.84 1.61
CA VAL A 143 0.73 -5.43 0.62
C VAL A 143 1.56 -5.99 -0.53
N ASN A 144 1.48 -7.30 -0.72
CA ASN A 144 2.09 -7.97 -1.87
C ASN A 144 1.21 -7.82 -3.11
N PHE A 145 1.83 -7.70 -4.28
CA PHE A 145 1.12 -7.64 -5.55
C PHE A 145 1.85 -8.40 -6.66
N SER A 146 1.07 -8.79 -7.67
CA SER A 146 1.55 -9.38 -8.92
C SER A 146 0.71 -8.85 -10.07
N VAL A 147 1.37 -8.28 -11.07
CA VAL A 147 0.73 -7.72 -12.26
C VAL A 147 1.25 -8.44 -13.48
N ALA A 148 0.35 -9.03 -14.27
CA ALA A 148 0.72 -9.66 -15.53
C ALA A 148 1.12 -8.61 -16.58
N ILE A 149 2.25 -8.81 -17.23
CA ILE A 149 2.73 -8.04 -18.38
C ILE A 149 2.55 -8.88 -19.64
N LYS A 150 1.68 -8.41 -20.53
CA LYS A 150 1.19 -9.15 -21.69
C LYS A 150 1.76 -8.61 -23.00
#